data_AF-A0A954LLP2-F1
#
_entry.id   AF-A0A954LLP2-F1
#
_cell.length_a   1.000
_cell.length_b   1.000
_cell.length_c   1.000
_cell.angle_alpha   90.00
_cell.angle_beta   90.00
_cell.angle_gamma   90.00
#
_symmetry.space_group_name_H-M   'P 1'
#
loop_
_entity.id
_entity.type
_entity.pdbx_description
1 polymer ?
#
loop_
_entity_poly.entity_id
_entity_poly.type
_entity_poly.pdbx_seq_one_letter_code
_entity_poly.pdbx_strand_id
1 'polypeptide(L)'
;MATVLLSITQEEGEYKATIKGHKAALPSPALKSFEVKENQVHLVLNSDVYTYDFEGVIDGDTIRGNVDQGGLIIEPAQLVRKTIRNISEVEDFPPSSNHLEYSLLLEKASEKNNDRISLTDHYKDFNGFCEKYPQSPLSVIMSHAIVNVMPRKATTKEDVKTYANNYAKRAGVWGERMQVLAQFNVGRSLIREGKFIDLGLDYLKTAESRMESKKKTDLQDELTYYRKMAENSRLRTDAETAYEQVKADKSEEGLTKLRTLSERSPFDPVVMFLRAQAARELNHPDEALKLYAQLAMWPRLQATLSQESVWEAGEKKLPDGLLLELWVQQHGSEKGMEEFKALTYAEATKLIAEKIGEPSSSPTGNRLHVMELFTGAGCRPCVGADLATAALEQLYPESHLMVLRYHINSAGVDPLTHPRNIERLQKLIEGNPQGQLATPSVFLDGQLVTSRVGGFLDNAPTIGQNLKNELQGKLDQSSPLELNLRGYQHEGEITISAQ
;
A
#
# COMPACT_ATOMS: atom_id res chain seq x y z
N MET A 1 22.25 -4.88 14.29
CA MET A 1 21.81 -5.14 15.69
C MET A 1 22.15 -3.90 16.49
N ALA A 2 21.26 -3.47 17.38
CA ALA A 2 21.45 -2.32 18.26
C ALA A 2 21.93 -2.80 19.64
N THR A 3 22.95 -2.16 20.22
CA THR A 3 23.51 -2.56 21.53
C THR A 3 23.72 -1.34 22.40
N VAL A 4 23.25 -1.43 23.64
CA VAL A 4 23.43 -0.43 24.71
C VAL A 4 24.00 -1.13 25.93
N LEU A 5 25.02 -0.53 26.54
CA LEU A 5 25.54 -0.95 27.83
C LEU A 5 24.85 -0.11 28.92
N LEU A 6 24.16 -0.79 29.82
CA LEU A 6 23.48 -0.18 30.96
C LEU A 6 24.18 -0.55 32.26
N SER A 7 24.29 0.40 33.18
CA SER A 7 24.59 0.14 34.59
C SER A 7 23.29 0.28 35.36
N ILE A 8 22.89 -0.81 36.03
CA ILE A 8 21.68 -0.86 36.84
C ILE A 8 22.11 -0.96 38.30
N THR A 9 21.63 -0.04 39.14
CA THR A 9 21.84 -0.02 40.59
C THR A 9 20.51 -0.07 41.31
N GLN A 10 20.50 -0.54 42.56
CA GLN A 10 19.32 -0.46 43.43
C GLN A 10 19.62 0.54 44.56
N GLU A 11 18.80 1.57 44.68
CA GLU A 11 18.93 2.64 45.67
C GLU A 11 17.58 2.78 46.38
N GLU A 12 17.55 2.67 47.70
CA GLU A 12 16.33 2.82 48.52
C GLU A 12 15.16 1.89 48.11
N GLY A 13 15.48 0.74 47.51
CA GLY A 13 14.50 -0.22 47.01
C GLY A 13 14.08 -0.01 45.56
N GLU A 14 14.42 1.12 44.94
CA GLU A 14 14.15 1.43 43.55
C GLU A 14 15.36 1.09 42.66
N TYR A 15 15.08 0.59 41.45
CA TYR A 15 16.13 0.34 40.47
C TYR A 15 16.35 1.56 39.58
N LYS A 16 17.62 1.93 39.38
CA LYS A 16 18.03 3.01 38.48
C LYS A 16 18.93 2.46 37.39
N ALA A 17 18.69 2.87 36.15
CA ALA A 17 19.56 2.55 35.02
C ALA A 17 20.32 3.80 34.55
N THR A 18 21.55 3.62 34.08
CA THR A 18 22.33 4.66 33.40
C THR A 18 23.01 4.08 32.17
N ILE A 19 23.02 4.84 31.06
CA ILE A 19 23.70 4.42 29.83
C ILE A 19 25.21 4.64 30.02
N LYS A 20 26.01 3.58 29.81
CA LYS A 20 27.47 3.61 29.89
C LYS A 20 28.15 3.60 28.52
N GLY A 21 27.42 3.21 27.48
CA GLY A 21 27.88 3.26 26.10
C GLY A 21 26.88 2.61 25.15
N HIS A 22 27.08 2.82 23.86
CA HIS A 22 26.25 2.26 22.80
C HIS A 22 27.09 2.02 21.54
N LYS A 23 26.59 1.18 20.64
CA LYS A 23 27.19 0.96 19.31
C LYS A 23 26.42 1.74 18.24
N ALA A 24 27.08 2.00 17.11
CA ALA A 24 26.68 2.98 16.09
C ALA A 24 25.25 2.83 15.54
N ALA A 25 24.63 1.64 15.64
CA ALA A 25 23.24 1.41 15.22
C ALA A 25 22.18 2.16 16.08
N LEU A 26 22.58 2.80 17.19
CA LEU A 26 21.74 3.69 18.00
C LEU A 26 22.45 5.02 18.16
N PRO A 27 22.14 6.07 17.37
CA PRO A 27 22.76 7.37 17.54
C PRO A 27 22.24 8.04 18.83
N SER A 28 23.15 8.41 19.73
CA SER A 28 22.88 9.22 20.93
C SER A 28 21.68 8.77 21.79
N PRO A 29 21.60 7.50 22.24
CA PRO A 29 20.48 7.06 23.06
C PRO A 29 20.48 7.78 24.42
N ALA A 30 19.31 8.29 24.78
CA ALA A 30 19.01 8.89 26.08
C ALA A 30 17.98 8.03 26.82
N LEU A 31 18.24 7.76 28.10
CA LEU A 31 17.30 7.03 28.93
C LEU A 31 16.13 7.95 29.29
N LYS A 32 14.92 7.56 28.90
CA LYS A 32 13.68 8.28 29.22
C LYS A 32 13.02 7.75 30.48
N SER A 33 12.91 6.43 30.59
CA SER A 33 12.37 5.77 31.78
C SER A 33 12.96 4.37 31.94
N PHE A 34 13.04 3.92 33.18
CA PHE A 34 13.40 2.56 33.54
C PHE A 34 12.59 2.16 34.76
N GLU A 35 11.89 1.03 34.67
CA GLU A 35 11.04 0.54 35.74
C GLU A 35 11.20 -0.98 35.86
N VAL A 36 11.25 -1.45 37.10
CA VAL A 36 11.23 -2.87 37.43
C VAL A 36 10.05 -3.10 38.38
N LYS A 37 9.09 -3.90 37.94
CA LYS A 37 7.88 -4.26 38.70
C LYS A 37 7.80 -5.77 38.79
N GLU A 38 7.91 -6.31 40.00
CA GLU A 38 7.95 -7.76 40.24
C GLU A 38 9.04 -8.45 39.40
N ASN A 39 8.66 -9.21 38.37
CA ASN A 39 9.55 -9.87 37.42
C ASN A 39 9.58 -9.20 36.04
N GLN A 40 8.92 -8.05 35.87
CA GLN A 40 8.85 -7.31 34.62
C GLN A 40 9.81 -6.12 34.63
N VAL A 41 10.39 -5.86 33.47
CA VAL A 41 11.30 -4.73 33.24
C VAL A 41 10.79 -3.94 32.04
N HIS A 42 10.63 -2.64 32.26
CA HIS A 42 10.24 -1.68 31.24
C HIS A 42 11.34 -0.63 31.08
N LEU A 43 11.80 -0.41 29.86
CA LEU A 43 12.91 0.48 29.54
C LEU A 43 12.57 1.28 28.29
N VAL A 44 12.56 2.60 28.40
CA VAL A 44 12.34 3.49 27.25
C VAL A 44 13.59 4.30 26.98
N LEU A 45 14.11 4.18 25.76
CA LEU A 45 15.22 4.97 25.23
C LEU A 45 14.72 5.89 24.12
N ASN A 46 15.19 7.13 24.10
CA ASN A 46 15.01 8.03 22.97
C ASN A 46 16.33 8.16 22.21
N SER A 47 16.29 8.16 20.89
CA SER A 47 17.35 8.70 20.04
C SER A 47 16.85 9.95 19.32
N ASP A 48 17.71 10.58 18.52
CA ASP A 48 17.32 11.71 17.67
C ASP A 48 16.21 11.34 16.65
N VAL A 49 16.06 10.05 16.34
CA VAL A 49 15.19 9.56 15.26
C VAL A 49 14.04 8.71 15.77
N TYR A 50 14.24 7.91 16.82
CA TYR A 50 13.29 6.91 17.26
C TYR A 50 13.17 6.84 18.79
N THR A 51 12.00 6.40 19.25
CA THR A 51 11.81 5.91 20.62
C THR A 51 11.87 4.39 20.59
N TYR A 52 12.66 3.80 21.48
CA TYR A 52 12.78 2.36 21.68
C TYR A 52 12.13 2.00 23.01
N ASP A 53 11.03 1.28 22.95
CA ASP A 53 10.25 0.88 24.11
C ASP A 53 10.41 -0.62 24.35
N PHE A 54 11.26 -0.98 25.31
CA PHE A 54 11.57 -2.36 25.67
C PHE A 54 10.69 -2.83 26.83
N GLU A 55 10.06 -4.00 26.64
CA GLU A 55 9.38 -4.75 27.68
C GLU A 55 9.95 -6.16 27.77
N GLY A 56 10.29 -6.61 28.98
CA GLY A 56 10.79 -7.96 29.18
C GLY A 56 10.51 -8.53 30.56
N VAL A 57 10.74 -9.83 30.70
CA VAL A 57 10.56 -10.61 31.92
C VAL A 57 11.91 -11.17 32.34
N ILE A 58 12.19 -11.13 33.65
CA ILE A 58 13.38 -11.73 34.25
C ILE A 58 13.28 -13.26 34.12
N ASP A 59 14.25 -13.86 33.42
CA ASP A 59 14.43 -15.30 33.20
C ASP A 59 15.89 -15.68 33.49
N GLY A 60 16.14 -16.10 34.73
CA GLY A 60 17.49 -16.38 35.23
C GLY A 60 18.37 -15.12 35.23
N ASP A 61 19.54 -15.21 34.56
CA ASP A 61 20.50 -14.10 34.42
C ASP A 61 20.20 -13.18 33.22
N THR A 62 19.06 -13.39 32.55
CA THR A 62 18.64 -12.62 31.37
C THR A 62 17.28 -12.00 31.58
N ILE A 63 17.04 -10.85 30.97
CA ILE A 63 15.70 -10.28 30.84
C ILE A 63 15.32 -10.47 29.39
N ARG A 64 14.38 -11.38 29.13
CA ARG A 64 13.91 -11.71 27.77
C ARG A 64 12.68 -10.89 27.45
N GLY A 65 12.64 -10.29 26.26
CA GLY A 65 11.56 -9.37 25.92
C GLY A 65 11.53 -8.97 24.45
N ASN A 66 10.97 -7.80 24.20
CA ASN A 66 10.92 -7.22 22.87
C ASN A 66 11.15 -5.72 22.96
N VAL A 67 11.60 -5.15 21.84
CA VAL A 67 11.72 -3.71 21.68
C VAL A 67 10.75 -3.26 20.60
N ASP A 68 9.96 -2.24 20.92
CA ASP A 68 9.05 -1.57 20.00
C ASP A 68 9.66 -0.25 19.55
N GLN A 69 9.86 -0.11 18.23
CA GLN A 69 10.36 1.09 17.58
C GLN A 69 9.24 1.72 16.74
N GLY A 70 8.33 2.45 17.41
CA GLY A 70 7.27 3.20 16.75
C GLY A 70 6.02 2.39 16.35
N GLY A 71 5.69 1.35 17.10
CA GLY A 71 4.43 0.58 17.04
C GLY A 71 4.44 -0.61 16.08
N LEU A 72 5.24 -0.56 15.01
CA LEU A 72 5.23 -1.56 13.93
C LEU A 72 6.50 -2.39 13.81
N ILE A 73 7.61 -1.87 14.32
CA ILE A 73 8.88 -2.56 14.31
C ILE A 73 9.08 -3.10 15.73
N ILE A 74 8.53 -4.29 15.96
CA ILE A 74 8.68 -5.00 17.22
C ILE A 74 9.60 -6.18 16.99
N GLU A 75 10.74 -6.18 17.68
CA GLU A 75 11.79 -7.18 17.49
C GLU A 75 12.12 -7.88 18.81
N PRO A 76 12.51 -9.17 18.77
CA PRO A 76 13.07 -9.86 19.93
C PRO A 76 14.26 -9.09 20.51
N ALA A 77 14.27 -8.89 21.82
CA ALA A 77 15.34 -8.20 22.52
C ALA A 77 15.62 -8.87 23.87
N GLN A 78 16.83 -8.67 24.38
CA GLN A 78 17.20 -9.17 25.71
C GLN A 78 18.20 -8.25 26.38
N LEU A 79 18.13 -8.17 27.71
CA LEU A 79 19.18 -7.62 28.54
C LEU A 79 19.94 -8.78 29.17
N VAL A 80 21.27 -8.78 29.02
CA VAL A 80 22.14 -9.85 29.53
C VAL A 80 23.08 -9.24 30.54
N ARG A 81 23.14 -9.85 31.73
CA ARG A 81 24.10 -9.44 32.76
C ARG A 81 25.53 -9.67 32.27
N LYS A 82 26.37 -8.65 32.37
CA LYS A 82 27.81 -8.71 32.05
C LYS A 82 28.61 -8.01 33.16
N THR A 83 29.86 -8.42 33.33
CA THR A 83 30.82 -7.82 34.30
C THR A 83 31.68 -6.72 33.68
N ILE A 84 31.50 -6.43 32.39
CA ILE A 84 32.25 -5.45 31.61
C ILE A 84 31.85 -4.01 32.00
N ARG A 85 32.77 -3.07 31.78
CA ARG A 85 32.56 -1.64 32.09
C ARG A 85 32.53 -0.75 30.85
N ASN A 86 33.05 -1.24 29.71
CA ASN A 86 33.11 -0.50 28.46
C ASN A 86 32.35 -1.22 27.34
N ILE A 87 31.63 -0.45 26.52
CA ILE A 87 30.90 -0.98 25.35
C ILE A 87 31.84 -1.59 24.30
N SER A 88 33.11 -1.17 24.25
CA SER A 88 34.13 -1.76 23.36
C SER A 88 34.45 -3.22 23.69
N GLU A 89 34.16 -3.67 24.92
CA GLU A 89 34.34 -5.06 25.36
C GLU A 89 33.15 -5.94 25.00
N VAL A 90 32.03 -5.36 24.56
CA VAL A 90 30.88 -6.12 24.06
C VAL A 90 31.22 -6.59 22.65
N GLU A 91 31.07 -7.89 22.37
CA GLU A 91 31.15 -8.41 20.99
C GLU A 91 30.04 -7.79 20.14
N ASP A 92 30.31 -7.47 18.87
CA ASP A 92 29.28 -6.97 17.94
C ASP A 92 28.16 -7.99 17.69
N PHE A 93 28.52 -9.27 17.79
CA PHE A 93 27.64 -10.41 17.55
C PHE A 93 27.91 -11.47 18.61
N PRO A 94 27.26 -11.43 19.79
CA PRO A 94 27.30 -12.61 20.66
C PRO A 94 26.71 -13.77 19.84
N PRO A 95 27.47 -14.83 19.52
CA PRO A 95 26.97 -15.89 18.69
C PRO A 95 25.79 -16.52 19.41
N SER A 96 24.58 -16.38 18.86
CA SER A 96 23.55 -17.35 19.20
C SER A 96 24.08 -18.70 18.71
N SER A 97 23.97 -19.75 19.52
CA SER A 97 24.54 -21.07 19.20
C SER A 97 24.01 -21.65 17.87
N ASN A 98 22.98 -21.05 17.31
CA ASN A 98 22.32 -21.37 16.05
C ASN A 98 22.50 -20.33 14.93
N HIS A 99 23.31 -19.26 15.12
CA HIS A 99 23.54 -18.24 14.10
C HIS A 99 24.19 -18.80 12.83
N LEU A 100 25.15 -19.71 12.98
CA LEU A 100 25.83 -20.34 11.85
C LEU A 100 24.84 -21.16 11.00
N GLU A 101 24.02 -22.00 11.64
CA GLU A 101 23.00 -22.80 10.94
C GLU A 101 21.95 -21.91 10.27
N TYR A 102 21.51 -20.84 10.93
CA TYR A 102 20.63 -19.83 10.34
C TYR A 102 21.24 -19.18 9.09
N SER A 103 22.51 -18.77 9.17
CA SER A 103 23.21 -18.09 8.08
C SER A 103 23.39 -19.01 6.87
N LEU A 104 23.81 -20.26 7.10
CA LEU A 104 23.95 -21.28 6.06
C LEU A 104 22.61 -21.58 5.37
N LEU A 105 21.49 -21.56 6.11
CA LEU A 105 20.16 -21.73 5.52
C LEU A 105 19.76 -20.55 4.63
N LEU A 106 20.10 -19.32 5.01
CA LEU A 106 19.85 -18.14 4.17
C LEU A 106 20.73 -18.14 2.92
N GLU A 107 22.02 -18.48 3.06
CA GLU A 107 22.97 -18.59 1.95
C GLU A 107 22.48 -19.62 0.94
N LYS A 108 22.16 -20.84 1.39
CA LYS A 108 21.60 -21.93 0.57
C LYS A 108 20.34 -21.49 -0.19
N ALA A 109 19.48 -20.69 0.44
CA ALA A 109 18.25 -20.19 -0.19
C ALA A 109 18.49 -19.06 -1.20
N SER A 110 19.65 -18.40 -1.16
CA SER A 110 20.05 -17.34 -2.08
C SER A 110 20.78 -17.83 -3.34
N GLU A 111 21.56 -18.92 -3.23
CA GLU A 111 22.44 -19.44 -4.30
C GLU A 111 21.69 -19.87 -5.58
N LYS A 112 20.39 -20.20 -5.49
CA LYS A 112 19.64 -20.76 -6.62
C LYS A 112 18.97 -19.75 -7.55
N ASN A 113 18.84 -18.47 -7.16
CA ASN A 113 17.96 -17.53 -7.86
C ASN A 113 18.52 -16.10 -7.92
N ASN A 114 19.74 -15.90 -8.45
CA ASN A 114 20.37 -14.60 -8.81
C ASN A 114 19.58 -13.35 -8.32
N ASP A 115 19.64 -13.06 -7.02
CA ASP A 115 19.02 -11.90 -6.31
C ASP A 115 17.69 -12.12 -5.56
N ARG A 116 17.09 -13.32 -5.50
CA ARG A 116 15.91 -13.60 -4.65
C ARG A 116 16.03 -14.90 -3.86
N ILE A 117 16.07 -14.78 -2.53
CA ILE A 117 15.95 -15.91 -1.59
C ILE A 117 14.65 -16.70 -1.91
N SER A 118 14.77 -17.94 -2.38
CA SER A 118 13.60 -18.79 -2.66
C SER A 118 13.04 -19.39 -1.37
N LEU A 119 12.38 -18.54 -0.56
CA LEU A 119 11.75 -18.97 0.70
C LEU A 119 10.75 -20.11 0.50
N THR A 120 10.15 -20.18 -0.70
CA THR A 120 9.18 -21.20 -1.07
C THR A 120 9.82 -22.60 -1.21
N ASP A 121 11.05 -22.69 -1.70
CA ASP A 121 11.73 -23.99 -1.92
C ASP A 121 12.36 -24.53 -0.65
N HIS A 122 12.73 -23.64 0.27
CA HIS A 122 13.38 -23.97 1.54
C HIS A 122 12.43 -23.95 2.75
N TYR A 123 11.12 -23.90 2.52
CA TYR A 123 10.10 -23.88 3.59
C TYR A 123 10.33 -24.96 4.67
N LYS A 124 10.65 -26.20 4.26
CA LYS A 124 10.88 -27.32 5.19
C LYS A 124 12.13 -27.10 6.04
N ASP A 125 13.22 -26.66 5.43
CA ASP A 125 14.49 -26.40 6.11
C ASP A 125 14.30 -25.29 7.17
N PHE A 126 13.62 -24.21 6.80
CA PHE A 126 13.34 -23.10 7.71
C PHE A 126 12.37 -23.48 8.83
N ASN A 127 11.32 -24.25 8.54
CA ASN A 127 10.43 -24.72 9.59
C ASN A 127 11.14 -25.66 10.56
N GLY A 128 11.99 -26.56 10.05
CA GLY A 128 12.82 -27.46 10.87
C GLY A 128 13.77 -26.70 11.79
N PHE A 129 14.41 -25.63 11.30
CA PHE A 129 15.20 -24.73 12.16
C PHE A 129 14.37 -24.15 13.31
N CYS A 130 13.16 -23.66 13.02
CA CYS A 130 12.31 -23.06 14.03
C CYS A 130 11.77 -24.08 15.05
N GLU A 131 11.60 -25.34 14.65
CA GLU A 131 11.25 -26.46 15.55
C GLU A 131 12.42 -26.88 16.44
N LYS A 132 13.63 -26.89 15.89
CA LYS A 132 14.86 -27.20 16.62
C LYS A 132 15.22 -26.12 17.65
N TYR A 133 14.94 -24.86 17.34
CA TYR A 133 15.31 -23.71 18.20
C TYR A 133 14.11 -22.82 18.57
N PRO A 134 13.06 -23.35 19.24
CA PRO A 134 11.79 -22.63 19.41
C PRO A 134 11.90 -21.37 20.29
N GLN A 135 12.95 -21.28 21.12
CA GLN A 135 13.22 -20.14 22.02
C GLN A 135 14.21 -19.13 21.42
N SER A 136 14.69 -19.36 20.19
CA SER A 136 15.66 -18.48 19.55
C SER A 136 14.99 -17.23 18.97
N PRO A 137 15.62 -16.04 19.05
CA PRO A 137 15.10 -14.85 18.38
C PRO A 137 15.11 -15.03 16.85
N LEU A 138 16.10 -15.77 16.33
CA LEU A 138 16.21 -16.09 14.90
C LEU A 138 15.04 -16.96 14.41
N SER A 139 14.43 -17.77 15.29
CA SER A 139 13.26 -18.58 14.92
C SER A 139 12.00 -17.74 14.78
N VAL A 140 11.89 -16.61 15.49
CA VAL A 140 10.79 -15.66 15.33
C VAL A 140 10.93 -14.92 14.00
N ILE A 141 12.13 -14.43 13.70
CA ILE A 141 12.47 -13.79 12.42
C ILE A 141 12.22 -14.74 11.26
N MET A 142 12.67 -15.99 11.37
CA MET A 142 12.46 -17.01 10.36
C MET A 142 10.97 -17.37 10.20
N SER A 143 10.22 -17.45 11.31
CA SER A 143 8.77 -17.67 11.24
C SER A 143 8.07 -16.50 10.53
N HIS A 144 8.48 -15.26 10.77
CA HIS A 144 7.97 -14.13 10.00
C HIS A 144 8.26 -14.27 8.49
N ALA A 145 9.46 -14.71 8.10
CA ALA A 145 9.77 -14.95 6.69
C ALA A 145 8.87 -16.06 6.08
N ILE A 146 8.68 -17.16 6.80
CA ILE A 146 7.85 -18.28 6.36
C ILE A 146 6.37 -17.88 6.22
N VAL A 147 5.84 -17.00 7.08
CA VAL A 147 4.42 -16.60 7.02
C VAL A 147 4.05 -16.02 5.65
N ASN A 148 4.99 -15.38 4.96
CA ASN A 148 4.78 -14.76 3.64
C ASN A 148 4.66 -15.79 2.50
N VAL A 149 5.15 -17.02 2.69
CA VAL A 149 5.09 -18.09 1.68
C VAL A 149 4.14 -19.22 2.07
N MET A 150 3.80 -19.33 3.36
CA MET A 150 2.95 -20.37 3.90
C MET A 150 1.59 -20.48 3.17
N PRO A 151 0.86 -19.40 2.84
CA PRO A 151 -0.43 -19.53 2.14
C PRO A 151 -0.32 -20.22 0.77
N ARG A 152 0.86 -20.16 0.14
CA ARG A 152 1.11 -20.85 -1.14
C ARG A 152 1.35 -22.35 -0.97
N LYS A 153 1.83 -22.77 0.20
CA LYS A 153 2.17 -24.17 0.52
C LYS A 153 1.08 -24.91 1.28
N ALA A 154 0.32 -24.21 2.13
CA ALA A 154 -0.77 -24.79 2.89
C ALA A 154 -1.87 -25.29 1.95
N THR A 155 -2.32 -26.52 2.15
CA THR A 155 -3.42 -27.12 1.38
C THR A 155 -4.74 -27.02 2.14
N THR A 156 -4.70 -26.87 3.46
CA THR A 156 -5.89 -26.78 4.31
C THR A 156 -5.85 -25.59 5.27
N LYS A 157 -7.03 -25.19 5.77
CA LYS A 157 -7.14 -24.21 6.87
C LYS A 157 -6.43 -24.69 8.14
N GLU A 158 -6.31 -26.00 8.35
CA GLU A 158 -5.70 -26.57 9.55
C GLU A 158 -4.17 -26.46 9.53
N ASP A 159 -3.55 -26.60 8.34
CA ASP A 159 -2.12 -26.35 8.17
C ASP A 159 -1.77 -24.91 8.52
N VAL A 160 -2.60 -23.96 8.05
CA VAL A 160 -2.46 -22.53 8.35
C VAL A 160 -2.56 -22.29 9.85
N LYS A 161 -3.57 -22.84 10.52
CA LYS A 161 -3.78 -22.68 11.96
C LYS A 161 -2.62 -23.26 12.77
N THR A 162 -2.17 -24.46 12.41
CA THR A 162 -1.03 -25.11 13.06
C THR A 162 0.21 -24.24 12.96
N TYR A 163 0.51 -23.73 11.76
CA TYR A 163 1.64 -22.85 11.55
C TYR A 163 1.51 -21.54 12.34
N ALA A 164 0.37 -20.86 12.24
CA ALA A 164 0.11 -19.60 12.91
C ALA A 164 0.21 -19.73 14.44
N ASN A 165 -0.32 -20.82 15.00
CA ASN A 165 -0.22 -21.11 16.44
C ASN A 165 1.23 -21.35 16.86
N ASN A 166 2.01 -22.08 16.06
CA ASN A 166 3.44 -22.30 16.34
C ASN A 166 4.23 -20.99 16.26
N TYR A 167 3.96 -20.14 15.27
CA TYR A 167 4.59 -18.83 15.16
C TYR A 167 4.21 -17.93 16.35
N ALA A 168 2.92 -17.80 16.67
CA ALA A 168 2.46 -17.03 17.81
C ALA A 168 3.03 -17.54 19.14
N LYS A 169 3.15 -18.86 19.32
CA LYS A 169 3.78 -19.47 20.49
C LYS A 169 5.27 -19.11 20.60
N ARG A 170 6.04 -19.22 19.50
CA ARG A 170 7.46 -18.83 19.45
C ARG A 170 7.64 -17.34 19.70
N ALA A 171 6.76 -16.51 19.14
CA ALA A 171 6.80 -15.06 19.33
C ALA A 171 6.45 -14.68 20.79
N GLY A 172 5.47 -15.36 21.40
CA GLY A 172 5.04 -15.12 22.78
C GLY A 172 6.10 -15.39 23.85
N VAL A 173 7.13 -16.19 23.53
CA VAL A 173 8.34 -16.34 24.37
C VAL A 173 9.04 -14.99 24.61
N TRP A 174 8.91 -14.06 23.66
CA TRP A 174 9.52 -12.73 23.69
C TRP A 174 8.54 -11.63 24.14
N GLY A 175 7.37 -12.02 24.65
CA GLY A 175 6.36 -11.11 25.19
C GLY A 175 5.06 -11.07 24.39
N GLU A 176 4.02 -10.51 25.01
CA GLU A 176 2.68 -10.44 24.43
C GLU A 176 2.62 -9.61 23.15
N ARG A 177 3.35 -8.48 23.09
CA ARG A 177 3.46 -7.63 21.90
C ARG A 177 3.88 -8.41 20.66
N MET A 178 4.87 -9.30 20.81
CA MET A 178 5.36 -10.17 19.74
C MET A 178 4.32 -11.22 19.31
N GLN A 179 3.55 -11.76 20.26
CA GLN A 179 2.47 -12.70 19.96
C GLN A 179 1.36 -12.03 19.14
N VAL A 180 0.98 -10.81 19.51
CA VAL A 180 -0.02 -10.00 18.79
C VAL A 180 0.48 -9.66 17.39
N LEU A 181 1.75 -9.23 17.25
CA LEU A 181 2.36 -8.96 15.95
C LEU A 181 2.40 -10.23 15.07
N ALA A 182 2.70 -11.39 15.64
CA ALA A 182 2.67 -12.65 14.89
C ALA A 182 1.27 -12.97 14.34
N GLN A 183 0.21 -12.75 15.12
CA GLN A 183 -1.18 -12.90 14.67
C GLN A 183 -1.51 -11.89 13.56
N PHE A 184 -1.12 -10.63 13.73
CA PHE A 184 -1.28 -9.60 12.72
C PHE A 184 -0.59 -9.99 11.40
N ASN A 185 0.66 -10.47 11.48
CA ASN A 185 1.48 -10.93 10.35
C ASN A 185 0.84 -12.08 9.58
N VAL A 186 0.28 -13.06 10.28
CA VAL A 186 -0.49 -14.16 9.67
C VAL A 186 -1.71 -13.60 8.94
N GLY A 187 -2.48 -12.73 9.59
CA GLY A 187 -3.69 -12.12 9.02
C GLY A 187 -3.41 -11.41 7.71
N ARG A 188 -2.44 -10.49 7.69
CA ARG A 188 -2.06 -9.76 6.47
C ARG A 188 -1.53 -10.64 5.35
N SER A 189 -0.77 -11.68 5.69
CA SER A 189 -0.21 -12.59 4.68
C SER A 189 -1.32 -13.38 3.97
N LEU A 190 -2.27 -13.93 4.73
CA LEU A 190 -3.41 -14.68 4.17
C LEU A 190 -4.26 -13.79 3.24
N ILE A 191 -4.54 -12.56 3.66
CA ILE A 191 -5.31 -11.60 2.87
C ILE A 191 -4.57 -11.22 1.58
N ARG A 192 -3.27 -10.90 1.68
CA ARG A 192 -2.44 -10.50 0.53
C ARG A 192 -2.34 -11.60 -0.52
N GLU A 193 -2.22 -12.85 -0.08
CA GLU A 193 -2.15 -14.00 -0.99
C GLU A 193 -3.53 -14.45 -1.51
N GLY A 194 -4.63 -13.79 -1.10
CA GLY A 194 -5.99 -14.13 -1.52
C GLY A 194 -6.46 -15.51 -1.05
N LYS A 195 -5.77 -16.12 -0.07
CA LYS A 195 -6.03 -17.50 0.39
C LYS A 195 -6.45 -17.51 1.84
N PHE A 196 -7.51 -18.27 2.14
CA PHE A 196 -8.09 -18.37 3.48
C PHE A 196 -8.44 -17.00 4.08
N ILE A 197 -9.02 -16.12 3.26
CA ILE A 197 -9.27 -14.69 3.56
C ILE A 197 -10.01 -14.51 4.90
N ASP A 198 -11.05 -15.30 5.15
CA ASP A 198 -11.84 -15.23 6.39
C ASP A 198 -10.97 -15.50 7.62
N LEU A 199 -10.11 -16.52 7.54
CA LEU A 199 -9.17 -16.85 8.61
C LEU A 199 -8.15 -15.73 8.80
N GLY A 200 -7.73 -15.07 7.71
CA GLY A 200 -6.88 -13.89 7.78
C GLY A 200 -7.53 -12.73 8.54
N LEU A 201 -8.81 -12.46 8.26
CA LEU A 201 -9.60 -11.44 8.97
C LEU A 201 -9.81 -11.80 10.45
N ASP A 202 -10.02 -13.07 10.77
CA ASP A 202 -10.12 -13.53 12.17
C ASP A 202 -8.82 -13.28 12.94
N TYR A 203 -7.66 -13.53 12.30
CA TYR A 203 -6.36 -13.23 12.91
C TYR A 203 -6.13 -11.72 13.10
N LEU A 204 -6.50 -10.89 12.12
CA LEU A 204 -6.43 -9.43 12.28
C LEU A 204 -7.33 -8.93 13.41
N LYS A 205 -8.57 -9.42 13.49
CA LYS A 205 -9.52 -9.07 14.55
C LYS A 205 -9.01 -9.50 15.92
N THR A 206 -8.43 -10.69 16.02
CA THR A 206 -7.84 -11.20 17.26
C THR A 206 -6.67 -10.32 17.69
N ALA A 207 -5.76 -9.98 16.77
CA ALA A 207 -4.64 -9.10 17.05
C ALA A 207 -5.12 -7.72 17.50
N GLU A 208 -6.05 -7.10 16.76
CA GLU A 208 -6.65 -5.79 17.09
C GLU A 208 -7.30 -5.76 18.48
N SER A 209 -7.96 -6.85 18.89
CA SER A 209 -8.61 -6.92 20.21
C SER A 209 -7.62 -6.95 21.39
N ARG A 210 -6.36 -7.28 21.11
CA ARG A 210 -5.28 -7.39 22.11
C ARG A 210 -4.27 -6.24 22.03
N MET A 211 -4.41 -5.34 21.06
CA MET A 211 -3.57 -4.16 20.93
C MET A 211 -3.97 -3.10 21.96
N GLU A 212 -2.99 -2.39 22.50
CA GLU A 212 -3.21 -1.16 23.27
C GLU A 212 -3.95 -0.12 22.42
N SER A 213 -4.78 0.71 23.06
CA SER A 213 -5.64 1.70 22.38
C SER A 213 -4.87 2.64 21.45
N LYS A 214 -3.73 3.17 21.92
CA LYS A 214 -2.87 4.05 21.12
C LYS A 214 -2.36 3.35 19.86
N LYS A 215 -1.85 2.13 20.00
CA LYS A 215 -1.35 1.32 18.87
C LYS A 215 -2.47 0.99 17.88
N LYS A 216 -3.68 0.72 18.38
CA LYS A 216 -4.84 0.53 17.52
C LYS A 216 -5.13 1.77 16.67
N THR A 217 -5.03 2.97 17.24
CA THR A 217 -5.17 4.21 16.49
C THR A 217 -4.06 4.37 15.45
N ASP A 218 -2.81 4.12 15.83
CA ASP A 218 -1.65 4.21 14.93
C ASP A 218 -1.74 3.22 13.75
N LEU A 219 -2.41 2.08 13.93
CA LEU A 219 -2.60 1.03 12.92
C LEU A 219 -3.94 1.05 12.20
N GLN A 220 -4.81 2.01 12.50
CA GLN A 220 -6.19 2.00 11.98
C GLN A 220 -6.22 2.03 10.45
N ASP A 221 -5.30 2.78 9.82
CA ASP A 221 -5.20 2.88 8.37
C ASP A 221 -4.73 1.57 7.75
N GLU A 222 -3.76 0.89 8.36
CA GLU A 222 -3.26 -0.41 7.88
C GLU A 222 -4.33 -1.51 8.04
N LEU A 223 -5.05 -1.53 9.16
CA LEU A 223 -6.18 -2.43 9.38
C LEU A 223 -7.30 -2.18 8.36
N THR A 224 -7.64 -0.92 8.11
CA THR A 224 -8.63 -0.54 7.08
C THR A 224 -8.18 -0.99 5.69
N TYR A 225 -6.90 -0.79 5.37
CA TYR A 225 -6.31 -1.22 4.11
C TYR A 225 -6.43 -2.73 3.91
N TYR A 226 -6.08 -3.55 4.90
CA TYR A 226 -6.19 -5.00 4.77
C TYR A 226 -7.63 -5.50 4.73
N ARG A 227 -8.58 -4.85 5.43
CA ARG A 227 -10.00 -5.18 5.30
C ARG A 227 -10.50 -4.94 3.87
N LYS A 228 -10.16 -3.78 3.27
CA LYS A 228 -10.48 -3.48 1.86
C LYS A 228 -9.81 -4.47 0.90
N MET A 229 -8.55 -4.84 1.16
CA MET A 229 -7.87 -5.85 0.36
C MET A 229 -8.56 -7.21 0.45
N ALA A 230 -9.03 -7.62 1.63
CA ALA A 230 -9.77 -8.86 1.82
C ALA A 230 -11.10 -8.88 1.03
N GLU A 231 -11.83 -7.76 1.03
CA GLU A 231 -13.03 -7.59 0.21
C GLU A 231 -12.73 -7.72 -1.28
N ASN A 232 -11.67 -7.07 -1.76
CA ASN A 232 -11.22 -7.17 -3.16
C ASN A 232 -10.82 -8.60 -3.52
N SER A 233 -10.07 -9.29 -2.66
CA SER A 233 -9.67 -10.68 -2.89
C SER A 233 -10.88 -11.62 -2.97
N ARG A 234 -11.89 -11.45 -2.09
CA ARG A 234 -13.14 -12.23 -2.16
C ARG A 234 -13.89 -11.98 -3.46
N LEU A 235 -14.01 -10.72 -3.85
CA LEU A 235 -14.65 -10.32 -5.08
C LEU A 235 -14.00 -10.97 -6.32
N ARG A 236 -12.66 -11.12 -6.32
CA ARG A 236 -11.94 -11.85 -7.38
C ARG A 236 -12.20 -13.36 -7.35
N THR A 237 -12.19 -13.99 -6.18
CA THR A 237 -12.53 -15.43 -6.04
C THR A 237 -13.97 -15.72 -6.50
N ASP A 238 -14.92 -14.85 -6.17
CA ASP A 238 -16.30 -14.96 -6.62
C ASP A 238 -16.40 -14.82 -8.14
N ALA A 239 -15.62 -13.90 -8.74
CA ALA A 239 -15.56 -13.73 -10.18
C ALA A 239 -14.95 -14.96 -10.89
N GLU A 240 -13.86 -15.52 -10.37
CA GLU A 240 -13.28 -16.76 -10.88
C GLU A 240 -14.28 -17.91 -10.84
N THR A 241 -14.99 -18.07 -9.71
CA THR A 241 -16.03 -19.11 -9.56
C THR A 241 -17.16 -18.92 -10.57
N ALA A 242 -17.64 -17.68 -10.75
CA ALA A 242 -18.67 -17.37 -11.72
C ALA A 242 -18.22 -17.62 -13.17
N TYR A 243 -16.96 -17.33 -13.50
CA TYR A 243 -16.40 -17.61 -14.81
C TYR A 243 -16.24 -19.11 -15.08
N GLU A 244 -15.80 -19.89 -14.09
CA GLU A 244 -15.73 -21.35 -14.21
C GLU A 244 -17.12 -21.98 -14.42
N GLN A 245 -18.19 -21.40 -13.86
CA GLN A 245 -19.56 -21.79 -14.21
C GLN A 245 -19.81 -21.56 -15.71
N VAL A 246 -19.55 -20.36 -16.23
CA VAL A 246 -19.70 -20.06 -17.67
C VAL A 246 -18.93 -21.04 -18.56
N LYS A 247 -17.70 -21.38 -18.19
CA LYS A 247 -16.89 -22.36 -18.94
C LYS A 247 -17.47 -23.76 -18.92
N ALA A 248 -18.01 -24.20 -17.79
CA ALA A 248 -18.51 -25.56 -17.61
C ALA A 248 -19.81 -25.83 -18.38
N ASP A 249 -20.76 -24.89 -18.34
CA ASP A 249 -22.13 -25.14 -18.81
C ASP A 249 -22.73 -24.00 -19.65
N LYS A 250 -21.94 -22.99 -20.04
CA LYS A 250 -22.41 -21.79 -20.73
C LYS A 250 -23.51 -21.05 -19.96
N SER A 251 -23.39 -21.00 -18.62
CA SER A 251 -24.35 -20.33 -17.75
C SER A 251 -24.42 -18.81 -17.91
N GLU A 252 -25.57 -18.31 -18.37
CA GLU A 252 -25.93 -16.88 -18.32
C GLU A 252 -26.03 -16.34 -16.88
N GLU A 253 -26.31 -17.20 -15.90
CA GLU A 253 -26.30 -16.81 -14.49
C GLU A 253 -24.88 -16.46 -14.04
N GLY A 254 -23.86 -17.21 -14.51
CA GLY A 254 -22.45 -16.90 -14.28
C GLY A 254 -22.06 -15.54 -14.84
N LEU A 255 -22.47 -15.22 -16.08
CA LEU A 255 -22.25 -13.89 -16.67
C LEU A 255 -22.99 -12.78 -15.89
N THR A 256 -24.21 -13.04 -15.44
CA THR A 256 -24.99 -12.09 -14.62
C THR A 256 -24.29 -11.81 -13.28
N LYS A 257 -23.72 -12.83 -12.62
CA LYS A 257 -22.90 -12.63 -11.42
C LYS A 257 -21.67 -11.77 -11.71
N LEU A 258 -20.96 -12.02 -12.81
CA LEU A 258 -19.80 -11.22 -13.23
C LEU A 258 -20.17 -9.75 -13.50
N ARG A 259 -21.33 -9.47 -14.08
CA ARG A 259 -21.85 -8.10 -14.26
C ARG A 259 -22.04 -7.40 -12.90
N THR A 260 -22.73 -8.05 -11.96
CA THR A 260 -22.94 -7.51 -10.60
C THR A 260 -21.62 -7.27 -9.85
N LEU A 261 -20.65 -8.17 -9.97
CA LEU A 261 -19.32 -7.99 -9.36
C LEU A 261 -18.56 -6.82 -10.00
N SER A 262 -18.62 -6.69 -11.33
CA SER A 262 -18.02 -5.59 -12.08
C SER A 262 -18.65 -4.23 -11.70
N GLU A 263 -19.96 -4.17 -11.43
CA GLU A 263 -20.60 -2.94 -10.96
C GLU A 263 -20.11 -2.50 -9.57
N ARG A 264 -19.89 -3.48 -8.68
CA ARG A 264 -19.34 -3.24 -7.32
C ARG A 264 -17.88 -2.81 -7.35
N SER A 265 -17.10 -3.28 -8.33
CA SER A 265 -15.70 -2.94 -8.52
C SER A 265 -15.38 -2.65 -9.99
N PRO A 266 -15.79 -1.48 -10.52
CA PRO A 266 -15.73 -1.19 -11.95
C PRO A 266 -14.32 -0.97 -12.48
N PHE A 267 -13.33 -0.92 -11.61
CA PHE A 267 -11.93 -0.71 -11.96
C PHE A 267 -11.04 -1.92 -11.60
N ASP A 268 -11.62 -3.05 -11.17
CA ASP A 268 -10.83 -4.25 -10.92
C ASP A 268 -10.52 -4.99 -12.23
N PRO A 269 -9.25 -5.06 -12.65
CA PRO A 269 -8.89 -5.60 -13.96
C PRO A 269 -9.19 -7.09 -14.08
N VAL A 270 -9.12 -7.85 -12.99
CA VAL A 270 -9.38 -9.30 -13.00
C VAL A 270 -10.86 -9.54 -13.26
N VAL A 271 -11.74 -8.89 -12.52
CA VAL A 271 -13.19 -9.06 -12.70
C VAL A 271 -13.66 -8.58 -14.07
N MET A 272 -13.15 -7.45 -14.54
CA MET A 272 -13.44 -6.96 -15.89
C MET A 272 -13.00 -7.96 -16.97
N PHE A 273 -11.81 -8.55 -16.82
CA PHE A 273 -11.29 -9.52 -17.78
C PHE A 273 -12.10 -10.80 -17.80
N LEU A 274 -12.41 -11.37 -16.63
CA LEU A 274 -13.22 -12.59 -16.53
C LEU A 274 -14.63 -12.38 -17.11
N ARG A 275 -15.22 -11.19 -16.89
CA ARG A 275 -16.47 -10.79 -17.53
C ARG A 275 -16.35 -10.70 -19.05
N ALA A 276 -15.26 -10.13 -19.58
CA ALA A 276 -15.02 -10.03 -21.01
C ALA A 276 -14.87 -11.42 -21.66
N GLN A 277 -14.18 -12.33 -20.99
CA GLN A 277 -14.04 -13.72 -21.42
C GLN A 277 -15.40 -14.44 -21.39
N ALA A 278 -16.16 -14.34 -20.30
CA ALA A 278 -17.51 -14.91 -20.21
C ALA A 278 -18.44 -14.39 -21.31
N ALA A 279 -18.45 -13.07 -21.55
CA ALA A 279 -19.24 -12.45 -22.60
C ALA A 279 -18.85 -12.99 -23.99
N ARG A 280 -17.55 -13.15 -24.27
CA ARG A 280 -17.06 -13.76 -25.51
C ARG A 280 -17.51 -15.23 -25.64
N GLU A 281 -17.37 -16.03 -24.58
CA GLU A 281 -17.73 -17.46 -24.55
C GLU A 281 -19.23 -17.70 -24.78
N LEU A 282 -20.07 -16.73 -24.43
CA LEU A 282 -21.52 -16.73 -24.58
C LEU A 282 -22.01 -15.95 -25.80
N ASN A 283 -21.11 -15.52 -26.69
CA ASN A 283 -21.42 -14.79 -27.91
C ASN A 283 -22.14 -13.45 -27.67
N HIS A 284 -21.69 -12.68 -26.67
CA HIS A 284 -22.02 -11.27 -26.43
C HIS A 284 -20.85 -10.37 -26.85
N PRO A 285 -20.58 -10.21 -28.16
CA PRO A 285 -19.36 -9.58 -28.66
C PRO A 285 -19.24 -8.10 -28.31
N ASP A 286 -20.34 -7.35 -28.26
CA ASP A 286 -20.31 -5.92 -27.95
C ASP A 286 -19.86 -5.65 -26.51
N GLU A 287 -20.32 -6.48 -25.56
CA GLU A 287 -19.90 -6.40 -24.16
C GLU A 287 -18.42 -6.77 -24.00
N ALA A 288 -17.98 -7.84 -24.68
CA ALA A 288 -16.57 -8.24 -24.68
C ALA A 288 -15.67 -7.16 -25.31
N LEU A 289 -16.06 -6.59 -26.45
CA LEU A 289 -15.34 -5.49 -27.12
C LEU A 289 -15.18 -4.29 -26.18
N LYS A 290 -16.28 -3.85 -25.55
CA LYS A 290 -16.24 -2.73 -24.61
C LYS A 290 -15.28 -3.00 -23.44
N LEU A 291 -15.35 -4.17 -22.82
CA LEU A 291 -14.50 -4.51 -21.68
C LEU A 291 -13.02 -4.64 -22.06
N TYR A 292 -12.70 -5.26 -23.21
CA TYR A 292 -11.31 -5.32 -23.68
C TYR A 292 -10.76 -3.94 -24.00
N ALA A 293 -11.56 -3.05 -24.60
CA ALA A 293 -11.17 -1.66 -24.80
C ALA A 293 -10.96 -0.91 -23.48
N GLN A 294 -11.83 -1.09 -22.49
CA GLN A 294 -11.62 -0.49 -21.17
C GLN A 294 -10.33 -0.99 -20.52
N LEU A 295 -10.07 -2.30 -20.55
CA LEU A 295 -8.84 -2.88 -20.01
C LEU A 295 -7.57 -2.40 -20.73
N ALA A 296 -7.64 -2.21 -22.05
CA ALA A 296 -6.53 -1.75 -22.87
C ALA A 296 -6.27 -0.24 -22.69
N MET A 297 -7.33 0.56 -22.63
CA MET A 297 -7.24 2.02 -22.68
C MET A 297 -7.22 2.69 -21.32
N TRP A 298 -7.91 2.14 -20.32
CA TRP A 298 -7.94 2.75 -19.00
C TRP A 298 -6.57 2.62 -18.32
N PRO A 299 -6.07 3.70 -17.70
CA PRO A 299 -4.70 3.73 -17.22
C PRO A 299 -4.33 2.54 -16.35
N ARG A 300 -3.23 1.88 -16.72
CA ARG A 300 -2.58 0.78 -15.99
C ARG A 300 -3.37 -0.53 -15.89
N LEU A 301 -4.63 -0.64 -16.35
CA LEU A 301 -5.41 -1.87 -16.17
C LEU A 301 -4.76 -3.08 -16.85
N GLN A 302 -4.43 -2.97 -18.14
CA GLN A 302 -3.70 -4.04 -18.86
C GLN A 302 -2.35 -4.39 -18.21
N ALA A 303 -1.59 -3.38 -17.77
CA ALA A 303 -0.29 -3.60 -17.13
C ALA A 303 -0.40 -4.27 -15.76
N THR A 304 -1.47 -3.99 -15.01
CA THR A 304 -1.78 -4.68 -13.75
C THR A 304 -2.20 -6.12 -14.05
N LEU A 305 -3.16 -6.30 -14.96
CA LEU A 305 -3.65 -7.61 -15.39
C LEU A 305 -2.49 -8.50 -15.89
N SER A 306 -1.49 -7.92 -16.55
CA SER A 306 -0.33 -8.67 -17.04
C SER A 306 0.53 -9.31 -15.94
N GLN A 307 0.32 -8.96 -14.68
CA GLN A 307 1.02 -9.55 -13.53
C GLN A 307 0.12 -10.49 -12.70
N GLU A 308 -1.17 -10.58 -13.04
CA GLU A 308 -2.14 -11.40 -12.31
C GLU A 308 -2.04 -12.87 -12.71
N SER A 309 -2.61 -13.77 -11.90
CA SER A 309 -2.60 -15.23 -12.11
C SER A 309 -3.76 -15.76 -12.97
N VAL A 310 -4.58 -14.88 -13.55
CA VAL A 310 -5.79 -15.23 -14.30
C VAL A 310 -5.54 -15.86 -15.68
N TRP A 311 -4.27 -16.01 -16.07
CA TRP A 311 -3.88 -16.49 -17.39
C TRP A 311 -3.83 -18.01 -17.40
N GLU A 312 -4.48 -18.62 -18.39
CA GLU A 312 -4.38 -20.06 -18.63
C GLU A 312 -2.97 -20.44 -19.12
N ALA A 313 -2.63 -21.73 -19.03
CA ALA A 313 -1.36 -22.24 -19.54
C ALA A 313 -1.28 -22.06 -21.07
N GLY A 314 -0.37 -21.21 -21.55
CA GLY A 314 -0.22 -20.92 -22.97
C GLY A 314 0.33 -19.52 -23.24
N GLU A 315 0.20 -19.07 -24.49
CA GLU A 315 0.59 -17.71 -24.88
C GLU A 315 -0.38 -16.69 -24.29
N LYS A 316 0.18 -15.74 -23.53
CA LYS A 316 -0.57 -14.68 -22.88
C LYS A 316 -0.99 -13.61 -23.89
N LYS A 317 -2.27 -13.60 -24.28
CA LYS A 317 -2.83 -12.54 -25.13
C LYS A 317 -3.42 -11.42 -24.28
N LEU A 318 -2.79 -10.24 -24.32
CA LEU A 318 -3.23 -9.07 -23.56
C LEU A 318 -4.54 -8.47 -24.13
N PRO A 319 -5.30 -7.70 -23.32
CA PRO A 319 -6.56 -7.09 -23.74
C PRO A 319 -6.53 -6.34 -25.07
N ASP A 320 -5.48 -5.56 -25.37
CA ASP A 320 -5.37 -4.84 -26.65
C ASP A 320 -5.30 -5.81 -27.86
N GLY A 321 -4.60 -6.93 -27.72
CA GLY A 321 -4.56 -7.97 -28.75
C GLY A 321 -5.89 -8.72 -28.90
N LEU A 322 -6.61 -8.94 -27.79
CA LEU A 322 -7.95 -9.56 -27.79
C LEU A 322 -9.00 -8.61 -28.40
N LEU A 323 -8.89 -7.32 -28.11
CA LEU A 323 -9.69 -6.27 -28.71
C LEU A 323 -9.49 -6.25 -30.22
N LEU A 324 -8.24 -6.23 -30.70
CA LEU A 324 -7.93 -6.23 -32.13
C LEU A 324 -8.56 -7.44 -32.85
N GLU A 325 -8.35 -8.64 -32.31
CA GLU A 325 -8.90 -9.87 -32.88
C GLU A 325 -10.43 -9.81 -32.98
N LEU A 326 -11.11 -9.49 -31.88
CA LEU A 326 -12.56 -9.45 -31.84
C LEU A 326 -13.11 -8.31 -32.71
N TRP A 327 -12.41 -7.18 -32.78
CA TRP A 327 -12.78 -6.04 -33.62
C TRP A 327 -12.76 -6.42 -35.10
N VAL A 328 -11.65 -7.01 -35.57
CA VAL A 328 -11.52 -7.48 -36.96
C VAL A 328 -12.53 -8.56 -37.28
N GLN A 329 -12.81 -9.47 -36.33
CA GLN A 329 -13.84 -10.48 -36.50
C GLN A 329 -15.25 -9.87 -36.72
N GLN A 330 -15.59 -8.80 -36.00
CA GLN A 330 -16.90 -8.16 -36.09
C GLN A 330 -17.02 -7.16 -37.26
N HIS A 331 -15.94 -6.45 -37.60
CA HIS A 331 -15.96 -5.31 -38.53
C HIS A 331 -15.20 -5.58 -39.84
N GLY A 332 -14.52 -6.73 -39.96
CA GLY A 332 -13.74 -7.13 -41.14
C GLY A 332 -12.42 -6.38 -41.35
N SER A 333 -12.13 -5.34 -40.56
CA SER A 333 -10.88 -4.56 -40.62
C SER A 333 -10.66 -3.77 -39.32
N GLU A 334 -9.49 -3.15 -39.16
CA GLU A 334 -9.16 -2.27 -38.01
C GLU A 334 -9.80 -0.87 -38.09
N LYS A 335 -10.48 -0.55 -39.20
CA LYS A 335 -11.06 0.77 -39.42
C LYS A 335 -12.05 1.12 -38.28
N GLY A 336 -11.88 2.30 -37.68
CA GLY A 336 -12.72 2.81 -36.60
C GLY A 336 -12.28 2.40 -35.19
N MET A 337 -11.30 1.51 -35.04
CA MET A 337 -10.87 1.01 -33.73
C MET A 337 -10.21 2.10 -32.87
N GLU A 338 -9.42 3.00 -33.47
CA GLU A 338 -8.78 4.10 -32.73
C GLU A 338 -9.80 5.13 -32.19
N GLU A 339 -10.86 5.40 -32.95
CA GLU A 339 -11.96 6.27 -32.49
C GLU A 339 -12.73 5.60 -31.35
N PHE A 340 -12.99 4.29 -31.46
CA PHE A 340 -13.61 3.51 -30.39
C PHE A 340 -12.76 3.50 -29.10
N LYS A 341 -11.44 3.35 -29.23
CA LYS A 341 -10.48 3.44 -28.11
C LYS A 341 -10.51 4.82 -27.45
N ALA A 342 -10.52 5.90 -28.24
CA ALA A 342 -10.58 7.26 -27.73
C ALA A 342 -11.88 7.53 -26.94
N LEU A 343 -13.03 7.11 -27.48
CA LEU A 343 -14.32 7.18 -26.79
C LEU A 343 -14.30 6.39 -25.49
N THR A 344 -13.75 5.18 -25.50
CA THR A 344 -13.64 4.32 -24.31
C THR A 344 -12.78 4.95 -23.21
N TYR A 345 -11.71 5.64 -23.57
CA TYR A 345 -10.89 6.37 -22.60
C TYR A 345 -11.69 7.51 -21.94
N ALA A 346 -12.45 8.28 -22.72
CA ALA A 346 -13.28 9.37 -22.20
C ALA A 346 -14.34 8.87 -21.19
N GLU A 347 -14.91 7.67 -21.40
CA GLU A 347 -15.87 7.07 -20.46
C GLU A 347 -15.32 6.91 -19.03
N ALA A 348 -14.01 6.68 -18.86
CA ALA A 348 -13.40 6.53 -17.53
C ALA A 348 -13.62 7.80 -16.68
N THR A 349 -13.34 8.96 -17.27
CA THR A 349 -13.47 10.25 -16.59
C THR A 349 -14.93 10.56 -16.25
N LYS A 350 -15.86 10.22 -17.14
CA LYS A 350 -17.30 10.36 -16.90
C LYS A 350 -17.76 9.49 -15.72
N LEU A 351 -17.38 8.21 -15.69
CA LEU A 351 -17.72 7.31 -14.60
C LEU A 351 -17.15 7.78 -13.25
N ILE A 352 -15.95 8.35 -13.27
CA ILE A 352 -15.34 8.94 -12.07
C ILE A 352 -16.12 10.18 -11.64
N ALA A 353 -16.50 11.07 -12.56
CA ALA A 353 -17.32 12.24 -12.28
C ALA A 353 -18.67 11.86 -11.65
N GLU A 354 -19.37 10.86 -12.20
CA GLU A 354 -20.61 10.32 -11.64
C GLU A 354 -20.43 9.82 -10.19
N LYS A 355 -19.30 9.17 -9.89
CA LYS A 355 -18.99 8.68 -8.54
C LYS A 355 -18.56 9.76 -7.55
N ILE A 356 -17.96 10.86 -8.02
CA ILE A 356 -17.69 12.06 -7.22
C ILE A 356 -19.01 12.79 -6.92
N GLY A 357 -19.96 12.71 -7.84
CA GLY A 357 -21.29 13.32 -7.74
C GLY A 357 -21.28 14.84 -7.96
N GLU A 358 -22.47 15.39 -8.11
CA GLU A 358 -22.68 16.81 -8.41
C GLU A 358 -22.25 17.75 -7.28
N PRO A 359 -21.85 19.01 -7.58
CA PRO A 359 -21.64 20.04 -6.57
C PRO A 359 -22.85 20.20 -5.65
N SER A 360 -22.61 20.44 -4.35
CA SER A 360 -23.67 20.51 -3.33
C SER A 360 -24.60 21.72 -3.51
N SER A 361 -24.11 22.75 -4.19
CA SER A 361 -24.85 23.95 -4.58
C SER A 361 -24.17 24.58 -5.79
N SER A 362 -24.94 25.36 -6.56
CA SER A 362 -24.34 26.28 -7.53
C SER A 362 -23.43 27.25 -6.80
N PRO A 363 -22.16 27.43 -7.21
CA PRO A 363 -21.29 28.41 -6.59
C PRO A 363 -21.93 29.79 -6.63
N THR A 364 -21.86 30.52 -5.51
CA THR A 364 -22.36 31.91 -5.46
C THR A 364 -21.26 32.96 -5.54
N GLY A 365 -20.00 32.53 -5.44
CA GLY A 365 -18.82 33.38 -5.58
C GLY A 365 -18.54 33.79 -7.03
N ASN A 366 -17.67 34.78 -7.19
CA ASN A 366 -17.20 35.29 -8.49
C ASN A 366 -15.73 34.93 -8.78
N ARG A 367 -15.15 34.01 -8.02
CA ARG A 367 -13.73 33.67 -8.10
C ARG A 367 -13.50 32.40 -8.93
N LEU A 368 -12.59 32.50 -9.89
CA LEU A 368 -11.97 31.34 -10.53
C LEU A 368 -10.95 30.72 -9.57
N HIS A 369 -11.13 29.43 -9.27
CA HIS A 369 -10.16 28.66 -8.50
C HIS A 369 -9.17 27.96 -9.42
N VAL A 370 -7.89 27.98 -9.05
CA VAL A 370 -6.82 27.33 -9.82
C VAL A 370 -6.32 26.12 -9.04
N MET A 371 -6.40 24.94 -9.67
CA MET A 371 -5.87 23.70 -9.13
C MET A 371 -4.62 23.27 -9.90
N GLU A 372 -3.47 23.32 -9.25
CA GLU A 372 -2.19 22.92 -9.84
C GLU A 372 -1.84 21.50 -9.40
N LEU A 373 -1.84 20.55 -10.34
CA LEU A 373 -1.43 19.16 -10.15
C LEU A 373 -0.01 18.97 -10.67
N PHE A 374 0.89 18.50 -9.80
CA PHE A 374 2.22 18.04 -10.17
C PHE A 374 2.21 16.52 -10.32
N THR A 375 2.50 16.05 -11.54
CA THR A 375 2.36 14.65 -11.97
C THR A 375 3.57 14.21 -12.80
N GLY A 376 3.52 12.99 -13.35
CA GLY A 376 4.48 12.50 -14.33
C GLY A 376 4.03 11.18 -14.96
N ALA A 377 4.38 10.95 -16.23
CA ALA A 377 3.95 9.79 -17.00
C ALA A 377 4.40 8.44 -16.38
N GLY A 378 5.56 8.45 -15.72
CA GLY A 378 6.10 7.29 -14.99
C GLY A 378 5.58 7.15 -13.55
N CYS A 379 4.91 8.17 -13.02
CA CYS A 379 4.40 8.18 -11.66
C CYS A 379 3.15 7.31 -11.54
N ARG A 380 3.35 6.04 -11.19
CA ARG A 380 2.28 5.07 -10.92
C ARG A 380 1.14 5.60 -10.02
N PRO A 381 1.40 6.24 -8.86
CA PRO A 381 0.34 6.75 -7.99
C PRO A 381 -0.26 8.10 -8.45
N CYS A 382 0.19 8.69 -9.55
CA CYS A 382 -0.36 9.95 -10.05
C CYS A 382 -1.65 9.77 -10.86
N VAL A 383 -1.88 8.57 -11.41
CA VAL A 383 -3.08 8.22 -12.19
C VAL A 383 -4.37 8.62 -11.49
N GLY A 384 -4.47 8.36 -10.18
CA GLY A 384 -5.66 8.71 -9.41
C GLY A 384 -5.94 10.22 -9.40
N ALA A 385 -4.91 11.05 -9.20
CA ALA A 385 -5.05 12.51 -9.20
C ALA A 385 -5.33 13.08 -10.60
N ASP A 386 -4.65 12.57 -11.62
CA ASP A 386 -4.86 13.03 -13.01
C ASP A 386 -6.31 12.81 -13.44
N LEU A 387 -6.86 11.62 -13.19
CA LEU A 387 -8.24 11.32 -13.54
C LEU A 387 -9.26 12.00 -12.63
N ALA A 388 -8.97 12.15 -11.33
CA ALA A 388 -9.82 12.88 -10.41
C ALA A 388 -9.98 14.35 -10.82
N THR A 389 -8.87 15.02 -11.16
CA THR A 389 -8.91 16.41 -11.62
C THR A 389 -9.59 16.54 -12.99
N ALA A 390 -9.40 15.58 -13.90
CA ALA A 390 -10.10 15.57 -15.19
C ALA A 390 -11.61 15.38 -15.03
N ALA A 391 -12.04 14.58 -14.05
CA ALA A 391 -13.44 14.43 -13.70
C ALA A 391 -14.02 15.70 -13.07
N LEU A 392 -13.26 16.43 -12.25
CA LEU A 392 -13.69 17.72 -11.70
C LEU A 392 -13.87 18.79 -12.78
N GLU A 393 -13.04 18.81 -13.82
CA GLU A 393 -13.22 19.71 -14.98
C GLU A 393 -14.54 19.44 -15.73
N GLN A 394 -15.14 18.26 -15.59
CA GLN A 394 -16.48 17.96 -16.14
C GLN A 394 -17.61 18.41 -15.23
N LEU A 395 -17.37 18.43 -13.91
CA LEU A 395 -18.37 18.78 -12.90
C LEU A 395 -18.47 20.28 -12.65
N TYR A 396 -17.39 21.02 -12.91
CA TYR A 396 -17.33 22.47 -12.70
C TYR A 396 -17.10 23.19 -14.03
N PRO A 397 -17.84 24.28 -14.31
CA PRO A 397 -17.57 25.08 -15.50
C PRO A 397 -16.21 25.79 -15.37
N GLU A 398 -15.59 26.08 -16.51
CA GLU A 398 -14.27 26.72 -16.59
C GLU A 398 -14.20 28.10 -15.90
N SER A 399 -15.35 28.74 -15.66
CA SER A 399 -15.45 29.98 -14.89
C SER A 399 -15.22 29.83 -13.39
N HIS A 400 -15.27 28.60 -12.86
CA HIS A 400 -15.15 28.31 -11.43
C HIS A 400 -13.89 27.48 -11.11
N LEU A 401 -13.47 26.62 -12.01
CA LEU A 401 -12.28 25.78 -11.83
C LEU A 401 -11.44 25.74 -13.09
N MET A 402 -10.15 26.00 -12.93
CA MET A 402 -9.11 25.74 -13.92
C MET A 402 -8.09 24.76 -13.34
N VAL A 403 -7.80 23.67 -14.05
CA VAL A 403 -6.77 22.71 -13.65
C VAL A 403 -5.53 22.89 -14.52
N LEU A 404 -4.37 23.03 -13.88
CA LEU A 404 -3.06 23.06 -14.53
C LEU A 404 -2.29 21.80 -14.14
N ARG A 405 -1.79 21.06 -15.14
CA ARG A 405 -1.02 19.83 -14.92
C ARG A 405 0.44 20.05 -15.29
N TYR A 406 1.31 19.99 -14.30
CA TYR A 406 2.75 20.14 -14.45
C TYR A 406 3.43 18.78 -14.36
N HIS A 407 3.95 18.30 -15.49
CA HIS A 407 4.75 17.09 -15.52
C HIS A 407 6.15 17.37 -14.99
N ILE A 408 6.61 16.59 -14.01
CA ILE A 408 7.99 16.59 -13.53
C ILE A 408 8.60 15.20 -13.72
N ASN A 409 9.93 15.14 -13.81
CA ASN A 409 10.63 13.86 -13.96
C ASN A 409 10.53 13.04 -12.67
N SER A 410 9.45 12.27 -12.56
CA SER A 410 9.23 11.30 -11.48
C SER A 410 9.09 9.91 -12.10
N ALA A 411 10.13 9.08 -11.91
CA ALA A 411 10.13 7.65 -12.24
C ALA A 411 9.97 7.30 -13.74
N GLY A 412 10.82 7.83 -14.61
CA GLY A 412 10.88 7.46 -16.02
C GLY A 412 11.14 8.65 -16.92
N VAL A 413 11.26 8.41 -18.22
CA VAL A 413 11.31 9.49 -19.23
C VAL A 413 9.90 9.98 -19.48
N ASP A 414 9.69 11.29 -19.33
CA ASP A 414 8.41 11.94 -19.61
C ASP A 414 8.66 13.17 -20.51
N PRO A 415 8.15 13.16 -21.77
CA PRO A 415 8.40 14.23 -22.73
C PRO A 415 7.65 15.53 -22.41
N LEU A 416 6.70 15.52 -21.47
CA LEU A 416 5.96 16.71 -21.05
C LEU A 416 6.67 17.46 -19.92
N THR A 417 7.82 16.96 -19.45
CA THR A 417 8.57 17.58 -18.37
C THR A 417 9.36 18.80 -18.82
N HIS A 418 9.48 19.78 -17.93
CA HIS A 418 10.28 20.97 -18.16
C HIS A 418 10.90 21.47 -16.83
N PRO A 419 12.15 21.99 -16.81
CA PRO A 419 12.79 22.48 -15.58
C PRO A 419 11.95 23.51 -14.80
N ARG A 420 11.22 24.38 -15.51
CA ARG A 420 10.32 25.36 -14.87
C ARG A 420 9.17 24.74 -14.06
N ASN A 421 8.79 23.49 -14.35
CA ASN A 421 7.73 22.81 -13.61
C ASN A 421 8.20 22.46 -12.19
N ILE A 422 9.45 21.98 -12.05
CA ILE A 422 10.01 21.71 -10.71
C ILE A 422 10.32 23.00 -9.95
N GLU A 423 10.77 24.05 -10.64
CA GLU A 423 10.95 25.38 -10.03
C GLU A 423 9.61 25.94 -9.49
N ARG A 424 8.50 25.74 -10.22
CA ARG A 424 7.15 26.13 -9.77
C ARG A 424 6.76 25.36 -8.50
N LEU A 425 7.00 24.05 -8.46
CA LEU A 425 6.73 23.21 -7.28
C LEU A 425 7.54 23.65 -6.07
N GLN A 426 8.84 23.92 -6.25
CA GLN A 426 9.73 24.40 -5.18
C GLN A 426 9.19 25.68 -4.55
N LYS A 427 8.81 26.67 -5.37
CA LYS A 427 8.22 27.93 -4.88
C LYS A 427 6.91 27.72 -4.11
N LEU A 428 6.07 26.78 -4.53
CA LEU A 428 4.85 26.47 -3.80
C LEU A 428 5.16 25.84 -2.44
N ILE A 429 6.14 24.94 -2.37
CA ILE A 429 6.55 24.28 -1.11
C ILE A 429 7.14 25.28 -0.12
N GLU A 430 7.91 26.28 -0.57
CA GLU A 430 8.43 27.35 0.31
C GLU A 430 7.30 28.06 1.09
N GLY A 431 6.11 28.18 0.49
CA GLY A 431 4.92 28.72 1.13
C GLY A 431 4.07 27.71 1.93
N ASN A 432 4.44 26.43 1.95
CA ASN A 432 3.65 25.34 2.51
C ASN A 432 4.53 24.41 3.37
N PRO A 433 4.57 24.56 4.71
CA PRO A 433 5.47 23.82 5.60
C PRO A 433 5.35 22.29 5.56
N GLN A 434 4.20 21.77 5.16
CA GLN A 434 3.95 20.33 4.99
C GLN A 434 4.27 19.83 3.56
N GLY A 435 4.61 20.74 2.65
CA GLY A 435 4.93 20.45 1.27
C GLY A 435 6.20 19.64 1.12
N GLN A 436 6.21 18.72 0.17
CA GLN A 436 7.37 17.91 -0.18
C GLN A 436 7.57 17.95 -1.70
N LEU A 437 8.82 17.83 -2.13
CA LEU A 437 9.17 17.68 -3.55
C LEU A 437 8.80 16.27 -4.01
N ALA A 438 7.50 16.02 -4.18
CA ALA A 438 6.94 14.71 -4.47
C ALA A 438 5.76 14.80 -5.45
N THR A 439 5.47 13.68 -6.10
CA THR A 439 4.30 13.49 -6.96
C THR A 439 3.47 12.28 -6.50
N PRO A 440 2.13 12.33 -6.61
CA PRO A 440 1.36 13.52 -6.98
C PRO A 440 1.33 14.55 -5.84
N SER A 441 1.31 15.83 -6.21
CA SER A 441 1.01 16.93 -5.29
C SER A 441 -0.03 17.84 -5.92
N VAL A 442 -1.03 18.27 -5.16
CA VAL A 442 -2.09 19.18 -5.63
C VAL A 442 -2.08 20.43 -4.77
N PHE A 443 -2.14 21.59 -5.42
CA PHE A 443 -2.32 22.88 -4.79
C PHE A 443 -3.61 23.51 -5.29
N LEU A 444 -4.42 24.05 -4.37
CA LEU A 444 -5.64 24.78 -4.67
C LEU A 444 -5.46 26.23 -4.26
N ASP A 445 -5.49 27.14 -5.22
CA ASP A 445 -5.18 28.57 -5.06
C ASP A 445 -3.81 28.80 -4.37
N GLY A 446 -2.81 27.98 -4.73
CA GLY A 446 -1.45 28.02 -4.18
C GLY A 446 -1.30 27.40 -2.78
N GLN A 447 -2.38 26.89 -2.18
CA GLN A 447 -2.34 26.18 -0.90
C GLN A 447 -2.28 24.68 -1.11
N LEU A 448 -1.41 23.98 -0.38
CA LEU A 448 -1.28 22.53 -0.47
C LEU A 448 -2.58 21.84 -0.03
N VAL A 449 -3.07 20.93 -0.86
CA VAL A 449 -4.12 20.00 -0.46
C VAL A 449 -3.49 18.91 0.40
N THR A 450 -3.90 18.81 1.67
CA THR A 450 -3.35 17.86 2.64
C THR A 450 -4.07 16.51 2.63
N SER A 451 -5.24 16.43 2.01
CA SER A 451 -5.93 15.16 1.80
C SER A 451 -5.14 14.25 0.84
N ARG A 452 -5.37 12.94 0.93
CA ARG A 452 -4.65 11.95 0.11
C ARG A 452 -4.99 12.14 -1.37
N VAL A 453 -3.97 12.48 -2.16
CA VAL A 453 -4.06 12.63 -3.64
C VAL A 453 -3.34 11.52 -4.42
N GLY A 454 -2.57 10.66 -3.74
CA GLY A 454 -1.88 9.52 -4.37
C GLY A 454 -2.74 8.26 -4.46
N GLY A 455 -2.80 7.65 -5.65
CA GLY A 455 -3.50 6.40 -5.89
C GLY A 455 -3.57 5.96 -7.36
N PHE A 456 -4.20 4.81 -7.59
CA PHE A 456 -4.48 4.27 -8.92
C PHE A 456 -5.90 4.65 -9.38
N LEU A 457 -6.33 4.10 -10.52
CA LEU A 457 -7.65 4.34 -11.11
C LEU A 457 -8.81 4.12 -10.10
N ASP A 458 -8.74 3.06 -9.29
CA ASP A 458 -9.76 2.74 -8.28
C ASP A 458 -9.85 3.77 -7.15
N ASN A 459 -8.82 4.59 -6.97
CA ASN A 459 -8.77 5.64 -5.95
C ASN A 459 -9.27 7.00 -6.48
N ALA A 460 -9.37 7.17 -7.80
CA ALA A 460 -9.74 8.44 -8.42
C ALA A 460 -11.08 9.01 -7.92
N PRO A 461 -12.15 8.21 -7.69
CA PRO A 461 -13.39 8.76 -7.12
C PRO A 461 -13.22 9.34 -5.72
N THR A 462 -12.51 8.63 -4.83
CA THR A 462 -12.27 9.11 -3.45
C THR A 462 -11.36 10.34 -3.45
N ILE A 463 -10.31 10.35 -4.28
CA ILE A 463 -9.44 11.52 -4.45
C ILE A 463 -10.25 12.71 -4.97
N GLY A 464 -11.09 12.50 -5.98
CA GLY A 464 -11.97 13.52 -6.54
C GLY A 464 -12.97 14.06 -5.52
N GLN A 465 -13.55 13.21 -4.67
CA GLN A 465 -14.42 13.64 -3.57
C GLN A 465 -13.66 14.51 -2.55
N ASN A 466 -12.43 14.13 -2.19
CA ASN A 466 -11.60 14.93 -1.29
C ASN A 466 -11.31 16.31 -1.90
N LEU A 467 -10.86 16.35 -3.15
CA LEU A 467 -10.59 17.59 -3.88
C LEU A 467 -11.85 18.46 -4.05
N LYS A 468 -13.00 17.84 -4.33
CA LYS A 468 -14.30 18.49 -4.37
C LYS A 468 -14.64 19.14 -3.03
N ASN A 469 -14.44 18.45 -1.91
CA ASN A 469 -14.71 19.00 -0.57
C ASN A 469 -13.82 20.22 -0.27
N GLU A 470 -12.54 20.15 -0.62
CA GLU A 470 -11.60 21.27 -0.50
C GLU A 470 -12.02 22.47 -1.34
N LEU A 471 -12.48 22.22 -2.57
CA LEU A 471 -12.99 23.25 -3.48
C LEU A 471 -14.30 23.85 -2.97
N GLN A 472 -15.25 23.04 -2.53
CA GLN A 472 -16.56 23.48 -2.05
C GLN A 472 -16.47 24.47 -0.88
N GLY A 473 -15.51 24.29 0.02
CA GLY A 473 -15.24 25.26 1.09
C GLY A 473 -14.79 26.65 0.61
N LYS A 474 -14.49 26.80 -0.68
CA LYS A 474 -14.00 28.03 -1.30
C LYS A 474 -14.92 28.62 -2.37
N LEU A 475 -15.85 27.84 -2.93
CA LEU A 475 -16.70 28.23 -4.07
C LEU A 475 -17.59 29.47 -3.82
N ASP A 476 -17.96 29.73 -2.56
CA ASP A 476 -18.75 30.92 -2.19
C ASP A 476 -17.89 32.15 -1.87
N GLN A 477 -16.56 32.02 -1.96
CA GLN A 477 -15.67 33.15 -1.76
C GLN A 477 -15.82 34.15 -2.89
N SER A 478 -16.21 35.37 -2.53
CA SER A 478 -16.24 36.49 -3.46
C SER A 478 -15.00 37.36 -3.28
N SER A 479 -14.45 37.83 -4.39
CA SER A 479 -13.41 38.85 -4.42
C SER A 479 -14.05 40.20 -4.78
N PRO A 480 -13.74 41.29 -4.06
CA PRO A 480 -14.13 42.64 -4.49
C PRO A 480 -13.35 43.10 -5.72
N LEU A 481 -12.26 42.40 -6.05
CA LEU A 481 -11.47 42.62 -7.25
C LEU A 481 -11.98 41.71 -8.36
N GLU A 482 -12.58 42.31 -9.38
CA GLU A 482 -12.94 41.67 -10.63
C GLU A 482 -11.78 41.86 -11.61
N LEU A 483 -11.25 40.77 -12.14
CA LEU A 483 -10.21 40.79 -13.17
C LEU A 483 -10.77 40.12 -14.42
N ASN A 484 -11.03 40.91 -15.45
CA ASN A 484 -11.56 40.39 -16.70
C ASN A 484 -10.40 39.97 -17.62
N LEU A 485 -10.04 38.68 -17.58
CA LEU A 485 -9.01 38.09 -18.43
C LEU A 485 -9.63 37.56 -19.72
N ARG A 486 -9.07 37.95 -20.87
CA ARG A 486 -9.39 37.35 -22.17
C ARG A 486 -8.11 37.01 -22.91
N GLY A 487 -8.01 35.77 -23.37
CA GLY A 487 -7.00 35.31 -24.31
C GLY A 487 -7.69 34.90 -25.61
N TYR A 488 -7.25 35.43 -26.75
CA TYR A 488 -7.74 34.97 -28.05
C TYR A 488 -6.60 34.97 -29.07
N GLN A 489 -6.70 34.05 -30.03
CA GLN A 489 -5.80 33.99 -31.15
C GLN A 489 -6.36 34.80 -32.32
N HIS A 490 -5.58 35.71 -32.87
CA HIS A 490 -5.92 36.47 -34.07
C HIS A 490 -4.68 36.62 -34.94
N GLU A 491 -4.79 36.29 -36.22
CA GLU A 491 -3.69 36.41 -37.21
C GLU A 491 -2.37 35.72 -36.80
N GLY A 492 -2.45 34.63 -36.02
CA GLY A 492 -1.27 33.91 -35.54
C GLY A 492 -0.64 34.47 -34.27
N GLU A 493 -1.16 35.57 -33.72
CA GLU A 493 -0.76 36.12 -32.43
C GLU A 493 -1.76 35.75 -31.33
N ILE A 494 -1.28 35.58 -30.11
CA ILE A 494 -2.12 35.41 -28.91
C ILE A 494 -2.17 36.77 -28.20
N THR A 495 -3.35 37.38 -28.18
CA THR A 495 -3.58 38.61 -27.41
C THR A 495 -4.16 38.24 -26.05
N ILE A 496 -3.53 38.74 -24.99
CA ILE A 496 -4.02 38.64 -23.61
C ILE A 496 -4.38 40.04 -23.13
N SER A 497 -5.63 40.25 -22.73
CA SER A 497 -6.10 41.50 -22.11
C SER A 497 -6.57 41.25 -20.68
N ALA A 498 -6.21 42.15 -19.77
CA ALA A 498 -6.66 42.18 -18.39
C ALA A 498 -7.24 43.58 -18.09
N GLN A 499 -8.46 43.63 -17.56
CA GLN A 499 -9.15 44.87 -17.14
C GLN A 499 -9.62 44.77 -15.70
#